data_AF-A0AAW2JXU8-F1
#
_entry.id   AF-A0AAW2JXU8-F1
#
_cell.length_a   1.000
_cell.length_b   1.000
_cell.length_c   1.000
_cell.angle_alpha   90.00
_cell.angle_beta   90.00
_cell.angle_gamma   90.00
#
_symmetry.space_group_name_H-M   'P 1'
#
loop_
_entity.id
_entity.type
_entity.pdbx_description
1 polymer ?
#
loop_
_entity_poly.entity_id
_entity_poly.type
_entity_poly.pdbx_seq_one_letter_code
_entity_poly.pdbx_strand_id
1 'polypeptide(L)'
;MSSESANATLDSTFSSAVATWYGSPTGAGSGGACGFADDVANYPYEGYIAAGNSNLFKSGKGCGSCYQVKCYQNPACSGYPIRITITDECPGACNNEPIHFDLSGKAFGYLAKPGEADTLRNAGRINIEYQRVPCYYSVGITFKIDTGSNPYYWHLLLNTLVEMVILV
;
A
#
# COMPACT_ATOMS: atom_id res chain seq x y z
N MET A 1 31.32 1.54 11.94
CA MET A 1 29.88 1.62 12.24
C MET A 1 29.24 0.38 11.66
N SER A 2 28.68 -0.45 12.52
CA SER A 2 28.11 -1.75 12.20
C SER A 2 26.89 -1.60 11.29
N SER A 3 26.93 -2.24 10.14
CA SER A 3 25.80 -2.42 9.23
C SER A 3 24.78 -3.33 9.90
N GLU A 4 23.76 -2.76 10.53
CA GLU A 4 22.54 -3.50 10.86
C GLU A 4 21.69 -3.59 9.59
N SER A 5 21.71 -4.75 8.95
CA SER A 5 20.72 -5.13 7.96
C SER A 5 19.33 -4.92 8.57
N ALA A 6 18.48 -4.13 7.93
CA ALA A 6 17.05 -4.05 8.27
C ALA A 6 16.41 -5.39 7.92
N ASN A 7 16.61 -6.39 8.78
CA ASN A 7 16.05 -7.72 8.63
C ASN A 7 14.56 -7.62 8.97
N ALA A 8 13.80 -7.06 8.04
CA ALA A 8 12.38 -6.92 8.18
C ALA A 8 11.79 -8.33 8.12
N THR A 9 11.34 -8.84 9.27
CA THR A 9 10.69 -10.14 9.39
C THR A 9 9.57 -10.22 8.36
N LEU A 10 9.79 -11.02 7.32
CA LEU A 10 8.76 -11.37 6.37
C LEU A 10 7.90 -12.42 7.06
N ASP A 11 6.68 -12.02 7.38
CA ASP A 11 5.71 -12.90 8.00
C ASP A 11 5.29 -13.93 6.94
N SER A 12 5.66 -15.20 7.14
CA SER A 12 5.26 -16.30 6.23
C SER A 12 3.79 -16.70 6.42
N THR A 13 3.10 -16.05 7.35
CA THR A 13 1.74 -16.37 7.77
C THR A 13 0.82 -15.18 7.59
N PHE A 14 -0.34 -15.45 7.00
CA PHE A 14 -1.41 -14.47 6.90
C PHE A 14 -1.98 -14.13 8.28
N SER A 15 -2.16 -12.85 8.56
CA SER A 15 -2.79 -12.30 9.76
C SER A 15 -4.11 -11.62 9.40
N SER A 16 -5.05 -11.59 10.35
CA SER A 16 -6.33 -10.90 10.16
C SER A 16 -6.18 -9.39 10.14
N ALA A 17 -6.93 -8.73 9.26
CA ALA A 17 -7.06 -7.28 9.20
C ALA A 17 -8.43 -6.87 8.66
N VAL A 18 -8.69 -5.57 8.66
CA VAL A 18 -9.89 -4.97 8.08
C VAL A 18 -9.50 -4.18 6.84
N ALA A 19 -10.38 -4.17 5.84
CA ALA A 19 -10.24 -3.29 4.69
C ALA A 19 -11.51 -2.49 4.41
N THR A 20 -11.30 -1.23 4.02
CA THR A 20 -12.27 -0.36 3.35
C THR A 20 -11.69 0.08 2.00
N TRP A 21 -12.37 0.99 1.30
CA TRP A 21 -11.81 1.64 0.12
C TRP A 21 -12.20 3.10 0.00
N TYR A 22 -11.40 3.85 -0.76
CA TYR A 22 -11.60 5.28 -0.99
C TYR A 22 -11.43 5.68 -2.46
N GLY A 23 -11.83 6.92 -2.76
CA GLY A 23 -11.73 7.51 -4.08
C GLY A 23 -12.77 6.97 -5.06
N SER A 24 -12.44 6.96 -6.35
CA SER A 24 -13.35 6.46 -7.38
C SER A 24 -13.40 4.93 -7.42
N PRO A 25 -14.56 4.30 -7.73
CA PRO A 25 -14.74 2.85 -7.75
C PRO A 25 -13.72 2.05 -8.57
N THR A 26 -13.21 2.64 -9.66
CA THR A 26 -12.19 2.05 -10.54
C THR A 26 -10.91 2.88 -10.56
N GLY A 27 -10.79 3.86 -9.65
CA GLY A 27 -9.66 4.77 -9.57
C GLY A 27 -8.44 4.13 -8.93
N ALA A 28 -7.28 4.72 -9.21
CA ALA A 28 -6.00 4.25 -8.70
C ALA A 28 -5.70 4.63 -7.25
N GLY A 29 -6.55 5.43 -6.61
CA GLY A 29 -6.29 6.01 -5.30
C GLY A 29 -5.31 7.17 -5.37
N SER A 30 -4.55 7.40 -4.30
CA SER A 30 -3.65 8.56 -4.14
C SER A 30 -2.30 8.13 -3.56
N GLY A 31 -1.23 8.84 -3.95
CA GLY A 31 0.08 8.77 -3.32
C GLY A 31 0.23 9.61 -2.04
N GLY A 32 -0.88 10.18 -1.55
CA GLY A 32 -1.05 11.16 -0.46
C GLY A 32 0.15 11.39 0.47
N ALA A 33 0.07 10.90 1.71
CA ALA A 33 1.03 11.16 2.77
C ALA A 33 2.45 10.63 2.48
N CYS A 34 2.61 9.72 1.50
CA CYS A 34 3.91 9.24 1.05
C CYS A 34 4.54 10.09 -0.05
N GLY A 35 3.83 11.08 -0.60
CA GLY A 35 4.34 11.97 -1.63
C GLY A 35 4.47 11.34 -3.03
N PHE A 36 3.91 10.15 -3.27
CA PHE A 36 3.95 9.52 -4.60
C PHE A 36 3.07 10.24 -5.63
N ALA A 37 2.21 11.16 -5.19
CA ALA A 37 1.30 11.93 -6.03
C ALA A 37 0.51 11.01 -6.99
N ASP A 38 0.33 11.42 -8.24
CA ASP A 38 -0.43 10.67 -9.25
C ASP A 38 0.35 9.50 -9.87
N ASP A 39 1.60 9.24 -9.45
CA ASP A 39 2.36 8.09 -9.94
C ASP A 39 1.66 6.76 -9.66
N VAL A 40 0.84 6.72 -8.60
CA VAL A 40 0.09 5.52 -8.19
C VAL A 40 -0.84 5.00 -9.29
N ALA A 41 -1.23 5.84 -10.24
CA ALA A 41 -2.03 5.45 -11.40
C ALA A 41 -1.25 4.69 -12.48
N ASN A 42 0.07 4.83 -12.50
CA ASN A 42 0.94 4.29 -13.53
C ASN A 42 1.74 3.08 -13.03
N TYR A 43 2.40 2.39 -13.95
CA TYR A 43 3.37 1.36 -13.61
C TYR A 43 4.45 1.95 -12.67
N PRO A 44 4.83 1.26 -11.58
CA PRO A 44 4.51 -0.14 -11.27
C PRO A 44 3.32 -0.35 -10.33
N TYR A 45 2.69 0.70 -9.82
CA TYR A 45 1.62 0.59 -8.83
C TYR A 45 0.28 0.24 -9.48
N GLU A 46 -0.04 0.84 -10.63
CA GLU A 46 -1.25 0.61 -11.42
C GLU A 46 -2.55 0.63 -10.59
N GLY A 47 -2.59 1.43 -9.52
CA GLY A 47 -3.70 1.52 -8.58
C GLY A 47 -3.81 0.37 -7.57
N TYR A 48 -2.88 -0.57 -7.52
CA TYR A 48 -2.80 -1.59 -6.46
C TYR A 48 -2.13 -1.01 -5.20
N ILE A 49 -2.85 -0.09 -4.54
CA ILE A 49 -2.34 0.67 -3.40
C ILE A 49 -3.34 0.69 -2.25
N ALA A 50 -2.84 1.10 -1.08
CA ALA A 50 -3.65 1.34 0.12
C ALA A 50 -3.13 2.55 0.90
N ALA A 51 -4.05 3.26 1.55
CA ALA A 51 -3.75 4.05 2.73
C ALA A 51 -3.72 3.13 3.95
N GLY A 52 -2.64 3.16 4.73
CA GLY A 52 -2.49 2.32 5.91
C GLY A 52 -2.83 3.08 7.19
N ASN A 53 -3.43 2.41 8.19
CA ASN A 53 -3.51 3.00 9.53
C ASN A 53 -2.12 3.28 10.13
N SER A 54 -2.06 3.91 11.30
CA SER A 54 -0.79 4.31 11.94
C SER A 54 0.21 3.15 12.12
N ASN A 55 -0.25 1.92 12.31
CA ASN A 55 0.59 0.73 12.45
C ASN A 55 1.22 0.26 11.13
N LEU A 56 0.58 0.55 10.00
CA LEU A 56 1.11 0.29 8.66
C LEU A 56 1.94 1.46 8.15
N PHE A 57 1.41 2.69 8.23
CA PHE A 57 2.04 3.91 7.75
C PHE A 57 3.29 4.30 8.54
N LYS A 58 3.28 4.08 9.87
CA LYS A 58 4.43 4.30 10.79
C LYS A 58 5.11 5.67 10.62
N SER A 59 4.31 6.72 10.52
CA SER A 59 4.80 8.09 10.32
C SER A 59 5.71 8.19 9.09
N GLY A 60 5.27 7.61 7.96
CA GLY A 60 6.00 7.57 6.69
C GLY A 60 6.99 6.41 6.54
N LYS A 61 7.41 5.74 7.61
CA LYS A 61 8.36 4.59 7.51
C LYS A 61 7.75 3.37 6.81
N GLY A 62 6.43 3.31 6.72
CA GLY A 62 5.70 2.30 5.98
C GLY A 62 5.53 2.58 4.49
N CYS A 63 5.84 3.80 4.03
CA CYS A 63 5.69 4.17 2.62
C CYS A 63 6.51 3.25 1.71
N GLY A 64 5.88 2.79 0.64
CA GLY A 64 6.51 1.87 -0.32
C GLY A 64 6.58 0.42 0.16
N SER A 65 6.08 0.08 1.35
CA SER A 65 6.02 -1.32 1.79
C SER A 65 4.92 -2.10 1.06
N CYS A 66 5.22 -3.36 0.72
CA CYS A 66 4.30 -4.23 0.01
C CYS A 66 3.67 -5.29 0.90
N TYR A 67 2.40 -5.57 0.62
CA TYR A 67 1.61 -6.58 1.30
C TYR A 67 0.86 -7.42 0.29
N GLN A 68 0.69 -8.71 0.59
CA GLN A 68 -0.38 -9.48 -0.02
C GLN A 68 -1.63 -9.36 0.83
N VAL A 69 -2.77 -9.09 0.21
CA VAL A 69 -4.08 -9.00 0.87
C VAL A 69 -5.07 -9.89 0.14
N LYS A 70 -5.90 -10.64 0.87
CA LYS A 70 -7.00 -11.45 0.32
C LYS A 70 -8.23 -11.34 1.21
N CYS A 71 -9.42 -11.42 0.64
CA CYS A 71 -10.65 -11.47 1.42
C CYS A 71 -11.25 -12.88 1.41
N TYR A 72 -12.00 -13.23 2.47
CA TYR A 72 -12.41 -14.63 2.72
C TYR A 72 -13.85 -14.80 3.23
N GLN A 73 -14.46 -13.80 3.89
CA GLN A 73 -15.78 -13.94 4.52
C GLN A 73 -16.96 -13.41 3.70
N ASN A 74 -16.71 -12.62 2.64
CA ASN A 74 -17.77 -12.10 1.79
C ASN A 74 -18.01 -13.06 0.60
N PRO A 75 -19.27 -13.39 0.24
CA PRO A 75 -19.56 -14.27 -0.91
C PRO A 75 -18.97 -13.79 -2.24
N ALA A 76 -18.76 -12.49 -2.41
CA ALA A 76 -18.12 -11.89 -3.58
C ALA A 76 -16.60 -12.09 -3.60
N CYS A 77 -15.96 -12.52 -2.51
CA CYS A 77 -14.50 -12.71 -2.45
C CYS A 77 -14.00 -13.78 -3.41
N SER A 78 -12.94 -13.46 -4.15
CA SER A 78 -12.24 -14.44 -4.98
C SER A 78 -11.44 -15.46 -4.16
N GLY A 79 -11.02 -15.09 -2.95
CA GLY A 79 -10.10 -15.86 -2.10
C GLY A 79 -8.63 -15.77 -2.52
N TYR A 80 -8.32 -15.15 -3.66
CA TYR A 80 -6.96 -14.99 -4.15
C TYR A 80 -6.31 -13.71 -3.64
N PRO A 81 -5.03 -13.73 -3.24
CA PRO A 81 -4.34 -12.53 -2.80
C PRO A 81 -3.90 -11.65 -3.96
N ILE A 82 -4.00 -10.34 -3.75
CA ILE A 82 -3.36 -9.31 -4.58
C ILE A 82 -2.19 -8.70 -3.82
N ARG A 83 -1.17 -8.21 -4.54
CA ARG A 83 -0.12 -7.41 -3.94
C ARG A 83 -0.50 -5.93 -4.00
N ILE A 84 -0.36 -5.22 -2.89
CA ILE A 84 -0.56 -3.78 -2.81
C ILE A 84 0.65 -3.07 -2.22
N THR A 85 0.72 -1.76 -2.41
CA THR A 85 1.72 -0.88 -1.76
C THR A 85 1.05 0.11 -0.83
N ILE A 86 1.67 0.38 0.33
CA ILE A 86 1.28 1.49 1.18
C ILE A 86 1.79 2.80 0.56
N THR A 87 0.85 3.66 0.16
CA THR A 87 1.15 4.94 -0.51
C THR A 87 0.53 6.14 0.19
N ASP A 88 -0.21 5.92 1.27
CA ASP A 88 -0.91 6.99 1.97
C ASP A 88 -1.17 6.60 3.44
N GLU A 89 -1.65 7.55 4.23
CA GLU A 89 -2.07 7.36 5.62
C GLU A 89 -3.60 7.35 5.71
N CYS A 90 -4.16 6.37 6.43
CA CYS A 90 -5.55 6.42 6.86
C CYS A 90 -5.62 6.77 8.37
N PRO A 91 -5.89 8.04 8.72
CA PRO A 91 -6.02 8.46 10.11
C PRO A 91 -7.43 8.17 10.68
N GLY A 92 -7.68 8.59 11.92
CA GLY A 92 -9.01 8.54 12.52
C GLY A 92 -9.55 7.12 12.69
N ALA A 93 -10.73 6.83 12.13
CA ALA A 93 -11.46 5.57 12.32
C ALA A 93 -10.68 4.32 11.89
N CYS A 94 -9.74 4.43 10.94
CA CYS A 94 -8.83 3.34 10.57
C CYS A 94 -7.94 2.85 11.73
N ASN A 95 -7.76 3.67 12.77
CA ASN A 95 -7.01 3.29 13.97
C ASN A 95 -7.86 2.61 15.05
N ASN A 96 -9.16 2.40 14.79
CA ASN A 96 -10.04 1.63 15.69
C ASN A 96 -9.76 0.12 15.60
N GLU A 97 -9.08 -0.32 14.54
CA GLU A 97 -8.70 -1.71 14.32
C GLU A 97 -7.17 -1.84 14.46
N PRO A 98 -6.65 -3.00 14.92
CA PRO A 98 -5.21 -3.21 15.01
C PRO A 98 -4.48 -2.95 13.68
N ILE A 99 -5.04 -3.45 12.58
CA ILE A 99 -4.53 -3.27 11.22
C ILE A 99 -5.70 -3.00 10.28
N HIS A 100 -5.65 -1.85 9.61
CA HIS A 100 -6.67 -1.41 8.66
C HIS A 100 -6.03 -0.93 7.37
N PHE A 101 -6.47 -1.48 6.25
CA PHE A 101 -6.10 -1.05 4.90
C PHE A 101 -7.27 -0.31 4.24
N ASP A 102 -7.09 0.95 3.89
CA ASP A 102 -8.06 1.67 3.07
C ASP A 102 -7.59 1.65 1.61
N LEU A 103 -8.10 0.68 0.86
CA LEU A 103 -7.63 0.32 -0.48
C LEU A 103 -8.10 1.35 -1.52
N SER A 104 -7.41 1.45 -2.66
CA SER A 104 -8.02 2.11 -3.82
C SER A 104 -9.28 1.35 -4.25
N GLY A 105 -10.23 2.04 -4.90
CA GLY A 105 -11.42 1.38 -5.46
C GLY A 105 -11.06 0.24 -6.43
N LYS A 106 -10.02 0.43 -7.26
CA LYS A 106 -9.51 -0.61 -8.16
C LYS A 106 -8.99 -1.83 -7.39
N ALA A 107 -8.13 -1.63 -6.39
CA ALA A 107 -7.54 -2.73 -5.61
C ALA A 107 -8.62 -3.50 -4.82
N PHE A 108 -9.54 -2.79 -4.18
CA PHE A 108 -10.64 -3.39 -3.45
C PHE A 108 -11.55 -4.22 -4.36
N GLY A 109 -11.92 -3.69 -5.53
CA GLY A 109 -12.70 -4.42 -6.52
C GLY A 109 -12.01 -5.68 -7.04
N TYR A 110 -10.68 -5.67 -7.14
CA TYR A 110 -9.89 -6.81 -7.62
C TYR A 110 -9.84 -7.99 -6.64
N LEU A 111 -10.19 -7.77 -5.37
CA LEU A 111 -10.36 -8.86 -4.40
C LEU A 111 -11.59 -9.72 -4.69
N ALA A 112 -12.53 -9.22 -5.49
CA ALA A 112 -13.77 -9.91 -5.82
C ALA A 112 -13.59 -10.96 -6.92
N LYS A 113 -14.55 -11.88 -7.02
CA LYS A 113 -14.73 -12.77 -8.17
C LYS A 113 -14.97 -11.95 -9.44
N PRO A 114 -14.68 -12.49 -10.63
CA PRO A 114 -15.01 -11.82 -11.89
C PRO A 114 -16.49 -11.40 -11.94
N GLY A 115 -16.75 -10.11 -12.18
CA GLY A 115 -18.10 -9.54 -12.22
C GLY A 115 -18.68 -9.07 -10.87
N GLU A 116 -18.02 -9.36 -9.74
CA GLU A 116 -18.54 -9.06 -8.39
C GLU A 116 -17.85 -7.85 -7.72
N ALA A 117 -17.08 -7.07 -8.48
CA ALA A 117 -16.32 -5.94 -7.94
C ALA A 117 -17.22 -4.87 -7.30
N ASP A 118 -18.33 -4.52 -7.95
CA ASP A 118 -19.32 -3.59 -7.40
C ASP A 118 -20.01 -4.14 -6.15
N THR A 119 -20.39 -5.42 -6.18
CA THR A 119 -20.97 -6.13 -5.02
C THR A 119 -20.05 -6.05 -3.81
N LEU A 120 -18.76 -6.35 -3.99
CA LEU A 120 -17.79 -6.28 -2.91
C LEU A 120 -17.63 -4.83 -2.43
N ARG A 121 -17.43 -3.86 -3.34
CA ARG A 121 -17.30 -2.43 -2.99
C ARG A 121 -18.51 -1.90 -2.20
N ASN A 122 -19.71 -2.34 -2.54
CA ASN A 122 -20.94 -1.96 -1.83
C ASN A 122 -21.02 -2.52 -0.40
N ALA A 123 -20.23 -3.55 -0.04
CA ALA A 123 -20.09 -3.97 1.34
C ALA A 123 -19.37 -2.90 2.19
N GLY A 124 -18.55 -2.05 1.57
CA GLY A 124 -17.85 -0.91 2.17
C GLY A 124 -16.68 -1.31 3.06
N ARG A 125 -16.92 -2.19 4.04
CA ARG A 125 -15.94 -2.71 4.99
C ARG A 125 -15.96 -4.24 4.98
N ILE A 126 -14.79 -4.86 4.81
CA ILE A 126 -14.66 -6.33 4.77
C ILE A 126 -13.52 -6.79 5.68
N ASN A 127 -13.61 -8.03 6.15
CA ASN A 127 -12.50 -8.71 6.80
C ASN A 127 -11.59 -9.31 5.72
N ILE A 128 -10.29 -9.10 5.90
CA ILE A 128 -9.23 -9.59 5.02
C ILE A 128 -8.18 -10.33 5.83
N GLU A 129 -7.34 -11.07 5.13
CA GLU A 129 -6.07 -11.56 5.63
C GLU A 129 -4.96 -10.85 4.87
N TYR A 130 -3.87 -10.51 5.56
CA TYR A 130 -2.71 -9.87 4.98
C TYR A 130 -1.38 -10.52 5.41
N GLN A 131 -0.34 -10.35 4.60
CA GLN A 131 1.04 -10.68 4.98
C GLN A 131 2.02 -9.71 4.33
N ARG A 132 3.10 -9.36 5.03
CA ARG A 132 4.14 -8.48 4.49
C ARG A 132 5.02 -9.26 3.52
N VAL A 133 5.25 -8.71 2.34
CA VAL A 133 6.04 -9.36 1.28
C VAL A 133 7.07 -8.40 0.70
N PRO A 134 8.14 -8.91 0.07
CA PRO A 134 9.02 -8.05 -0.73
C PRO A 134 8.26 -7.42 -1.88
N CYS A 135 8.60 -6.17 -2.20
CA CYS A 135 8.18 -5.51 -3.42
C CYS A 135 9.02 -6.05 -4.58
N TYR A 136 8.37 -6.50 -5.66
CA TYR A 136 9.05 -6.90 -6.88
C TYR A 136 8.58 -6.00 -8.01
N TYR A 137 9.36 -4.96 -8.28
CA TYR A 137 9.13 -4.04 -9.38
C TYR A 137 10.33 -4.11 -10.33
N SER A 138 10.05 -4.27 -11.63
CA SER A 138 11.09 -4.31 -12.66
C SER A 138 11.48 -2.89 -13.09
N VAL A 139 11.72 -2.02 -12.11
CA VAL A 139 12.16 -0.63 -12.27
C VAL A 139 13.35 -0.35 -11.36
N GLY A 140 14.20 0.59 -11.79
CA GLY A 140 15.26 1.11 -10.94
C GLY A 140 14.71 2.00 -9.82
N ILE A 141 15.54 2.22 -8.80
CA ILE A 141 15.27 3.19 -7.73
C ILE A 141 15.12 4.58 -8.36
N THR A 142 14.01 5.25 -8.06
CA THR A 142 13.72 6.59 -8.58
C THR A 142 13.74 7.60 -7.45
N PHE A 143 14.51 8.67 -7.65
CA PHE A 143 14.58 9.79 -6.72
C PHE A 143 13.74 10.94 -7.25
N LYS A 144 12.82 11.46 -6.43
CA LYS A 144 12.03 12.64 -6.73
C LYS A 144 12.44 13.80 -5.84
N ILE A 145 12.86 14.89 -6.45
CA ILE A 145 13.16 16.14 -5.74
C ILE A 145 11.85 16.89 -5.54
N ASP A 146 11.56 17.24 -4.30
CA ASP A 146 10.38 18.00 -3.93
C ASP A 146 10.39 19.37 -4.62
N THR A 147 9.22 19.84 -5.08
CA THR A 147 9.08 21.12 -5.78
C THR A 147 9.46 22.34 -4.94
N GLY A 148 9.45 22.23 -3.60
CA GLY A 148 9.92 23.27 -2.68
C GLY A 148 11.44 23.31 -2.52
N SER A 149 12.18 22.37 -3.11
CA SER A 149 13.64 22.35 -3.05
C SER A 149 14.26 23.54 -3.78
N ASN A 150 15.29 24.11 -3.18
CA ASN A 150 16.04 25.27 -3.64
C ASN A 150 17.50 25.18 -3.14
N PRO A 151 18.40 26.12 -3.49
CA PRO A 151 19.81 26.05 -3.07
C PRO A 151 20.08 26.00 -1.55
N TYR A 152 19.11 26.35 -0.71
CA TYR A 152 19.24 26.39 0.75
C TYR A 152 18.47 25.28 1.47
N TYR A 153 17.61 24.54 0.77
CA TYR A 153 16.78 23.47 1.33
C TYR A 153 16.47 22.46 0.23
N TRP A 154 16.67 21.18 0.48
CA TRP A 154 16.27 20.14 -0.46
C TRP A 154 15.58 19.00 0.28
N HIS A 155 14.54 18.46 -0.35
CA HIS A 155 13.78 17.31 0.13
C HIS A 155 13.70 16.27 -0.99
N LEU A 156 14.04 15.03 -0.65
CA LEU A 156 14.19 13.93 -1.59
C LEU A 156 13.25 12.79 -1.20
N LEU A 157 12.37 12.43 -2.12
CA LEU A 157 11.52 11.27 -2.00
C LEU A 157 12.16 10.09 -2.73
N LEU A 158 12.20 8.95 -2.03
CA LEU A 158 12.59 7.66 -2.59
C LEU A 158 11.34 6.93 -3.09
N ASN A 159 11.19 6.85 -4.40
CA ASN A 159 10.12 6.11 -5.04
C ASN A 159 10.64 4.71 -5.42
N THR A 160 9.81 3.69 -5.18
CA THR A 160 10.12 2.26 -5.39
C THR A 160 11.38 1.78 -4.66
N LEU A 161 11.19 1.20 -3.47
CA LEU A 161 12.27 0.52 -2.76
C LEU A 161 12.46 -0.88 -3.36
N VAL A 162 13.45 -1.02 -4.24
CA VAL A 162 14.25 -2.24 -4.29
C VAL A 162 15.26 -2.11 -3.15
N GLU A 163 15.51 -3.20 -2.43
CA GLU A 163 16.45 -3.26 -1.31
C GLU A 163 17.71 -2.42 -1.58
N MET A 164 17.88 -1.33 -0.80
CA MET A 164 18.93 -0.35 -1.04
C MET A 164 20.21 -0.79 -0.32
N VAL A 165 21.14 -1.39 -1.06
CA VAL A 165 22.52 -1.51 -0.61
C VAL A 165 23.20 -0.17 -0.91
N ILE A 166 23.22 0.73 0.08
CA ILE A 166 24.09 1.92 0.02
C ILE A 166 25.52 1.44 0.28
N LEU A 167 26.33 1.35 -0.76
CA LEU A 167 27.78 1.30 -0.60
C LEU A 167 28.26 2.75 -0.41
N VAL A 168 28.48 3.13 0.85
CA VAL A 168 29.32 4.28 1.21
C VAL A 168 30.76 3.82 1.38
#